data_AF-A0A9P7VNB4-F1
#
_entry.id   AF-A0A9P7VNB4-F1
#
_cell.length_a   1.000
_cell.length_b   1.000
_cell.length_c   1.000
_cell.angle_alpha   90.00
_cell.angle_beta   90.00
_cell.angle_gamma   90.00
#
_symmetry.space_group_name_H-M   'P 1'
#
loop_
_entity.id
_entity.type
_entity.pdbx_description
1 polymer ?
#
loop_
_entity_poly.entity_id
_entity_poly.type
_entity_poly.pdbx_seq_one_letter_code
_entity_poly.pdbx_strand_id
1 'polypeptide(L)'
;MSPTLETLHIYHSGFCACDMLPPVSLPFLEELSFRGPFPVYISENKEPPVFPRLRYLHYEDFGDYPADLFSRLAHQAPSLTDLYLKPTRPSRRLYAELEKSLSRAKDEYPRPCMRMDFPLSVRRVHIEVGPEVFSVTKGMMNLHGMTLERLSSITCGDTKVVVTINGTDT
;
A
#
# COMPACT_ATOMS: atom_id res chain seq x y z
N MET A 1 -16.98 19.91 5.89
CA MET A 1 -15.69 19.73 6.59
C MET A 1 -16.00 19.03 7.90
N SER A 2 -15.58 17.78 8.08
CA SER A 2 -15.75 17.05 9.34
C SER A 2 -14.41 17.06 10.08
N PRO A 3 -14.20 17.98 11.03
CA PRO A 3 -12.91 18.18 11.70
C PRO A 3 -12.60 17.08 12.73
N THR A 4 -13.39 16.01 12.82
CA THR A 4 -13.24 14.96 13.83
C THR A 4 -13.40 13.56 13.25
N LEU A 5 -13.38 13.42 11.92
CA LEU A 5 -13.53 12.11 11.29
C LEU A 5 -12.23 11.31 11.49
N GLU A 6 -12.30 10.27 12.32
CA GLU A 6 -11.17 9.39 12.64
C GLU A 6 -11.14 8.13 11.77
N THR A 7 -12.31 7.65 11.34
CA THR A 7 -12.45 6.43 10.55
C THR A 7 -13.29 6.70 9.30
N LEU A 8 -12.85 6.21 8.15
CA LEU A 8 -13.57 6.30 6.89
C LEU A 8 -13.50 4.97 6.13
N HIS A 9 -14.66 4.42 5.78
CA HIS A 9 -14.76 3.24 4.93
C HIS A 9 -15.47 3.62 3.64
N ILE A 10 -14.84 3.35 2.51
CA ILE A 10 -15.36 3.63 1.16
C ILE A 10 -15.52 2.29 0.44
N TYR A 11 -16.78 1.95 0.16
CA TYR A 11 -17.16 0.76 -0.59
C TYR A 11 -17.66 1.20 -1.97
N HIS A 12 -16.92 0.89 -3.03
CA HIS A 12 -17.34 1.18 -4.40
C HIS A 12 -17.73 -0.11 -5.13
N SER A 13 -19.03 -0.38 -5.22
CA SER A 13 -19.57 -1.36 -6.15
C SER A 13 -19.84 -0.70 -7.50
N GLY A 14 -18.81 -0.61 -8.34
CA GLY A 14 -19.00 -0.50 -9.79
C GLY A 14 -19.24 0.88 -10.42
N PHE A 15 -18.48 1.92 -10.07
CA PHE A 15 -18.24 3.09 -10.93
C PHE A 15 -16.90 3.75 -10.58
N CYS A 16 -16.22 4.34 -11.58
CA CYS A 16 -14.90 4.97 -11.50
C CYS A 16 -14.79 5.94 -10.32
N ALA A 17 -13.91 5.64 -9.39
CA ALA A 17 -13.56 6.53 -8.30
C ALA A 17 -12.42 7.47 -8.74
N CYS A 18 -12.60 8.77 -8.48
CA CYS A 18 -11.52 9.75 -8.54
C CYS A 18 -10.81 9.79 -7.18
N ASP A 19 -9.48 9.75 -7.22
CA ASP A 19 -8.51 10.04 -6.13
C ASP A 19 -8.18 8.97 -5.07
N MET A 20 -6.87 8.63 -4.95
CA MET A 20 -6.22 7.63 -4.03
C MET A 20 -6.65 7.73 -2.57
N LEU A 21 -6.87 8.95 -2.12
CA LEU A 21 -7.37 9.28 -0.80
C LEU A 21 -8.45 10.35 -1.04
N PRO A 22 -9.42 10.54 -0.14
CA PRO A 22 -10.47 11.53 -0.34
C PRO A 22 -9.85 12.88 -0.76
N PRO A 23 -10.35 13.57 -1.80
CA PRO A 23 -9.80 14.85 -2.24
C PRO A 23 -10.01 15.99 -1.22
N VAL A 24 -10.53 15.64 -0.04
CA VAL A 24 -10.83 16.51 1.08
C VAL A 24 -9.79 16.23 2.16
N SER A 25 -9.20 17.29 2.70
CA SER A 25 -8.31 17.17 3.86
C SER A 25 -9.08 16.60 5.05
N LEU A 26 -8.60 15.47 5.58
CA LEU A 26 -9.10 14.84 6.79
C LEU A 26 -7.94 14.71 7.80
N PRO A 27 -7.58 15.82 8.48
CA PRO A 27 -6.36 15.87 9.29
C PRO A 27 -6.37 14.95 10.52
N PHE A 28 -7.55 14.48 10.93
CA PHE A 28 -7.77 13.59 12.07
C PHE A 28 -8.03 12.13 11.69
N LEU A 29 -8.03 11.82 10.39
CA LEU A 29 -8.26 10.46 9.93
C LEU A 29 -7.13 9.55 10.40
N GLU A 30 -7.47 8.53 11.18
CA GLU A 30 -6.55 7.51 11.69
C GLU A 30 -6.68 6.19 10.93
N GLU A 31 -7.87 5.89 10.41
CA GLU A 31 -8.16 4.66 9.68
C GLU A 31 -8.93 4.92 8.39
N LEU A 32 -8.45 4.32 7.30
CA LEU A 32 -9.06 4.40 5.98
C LEU A 32 -9.13 3.02 5.33
N SER A 33 -10.33 2.63 4.92
CA SER A 33 -10.55 1.42 4.14
C SER A 33 -11.18 1.74 2.79
N PHE A 34 -10.63 1.14 1.75
CA PHE A 34 -11.16 1.18 0.39
C PHE A 34 -11.43 -0.24 -0.10
N ARG A 35 -12.62 -0.43 -0.66
CA ARG A 35 -12.98 -1.66 -1.37
C ARG A 35 -13.38 -1.33 -2.81
N GLY A 36 -12.64 -1.88 -3.77
CA GLY A 36 -12.82 -1.66 -5.20
C GLY A 36 -11.53 -1.21 -5.91
N PRO A 37 -11.61 -0.75 -7.17
CA PRO A 37 -10.44 -0.35 -7.94
C PRO A 37 -9.71 0.83 -7.29
N PHE A 38 -8.39 0.91 -7.49
CA PHE A 38 -7.65 2.09 -7.09
C PHE A 38 -8.21 3.30 -7.85
N PRO A 39 -8.55 4.36 -7.13
CA PRO A 39 -9.10 5.55 -7.74
C PRO A 39 -7.99 6.29 -8.53
N VAL A 40 -8.29 6.67 -9.78
CA VAL A 40 -7.33 7.31 -10.68
C VAL A 40 -7.27 8.79 -10.32
N TYR A 41 -6.16 9.23 -9.72
CA TYR A 41 -5.92 10.65 -9.45
C TYR A 41 -5.49 11.35 -10.75
N ILE A 42 -6.39 12.10 -11.37
CA ILE A 42 -6.09 13.04 -12.45
C ILE A 42 -6.18 14.45 -11.86
N SER A 43 -5.13 14.89 -11.17
CA SER A 43 -5.02 16.30 -10.80
C SER A 43 -3.91 16.91 -11.61
N GLU A 44 -4.31 17.71 -12.59
CA GLU A 44 -3.37 18.37 -13.48
C GLU A 44 -2.56 19.46 -12.77
N ASN A 45 -2.95 19.93 -11.56
CA ASN A 45 -2.30 21.10 -10.93
C ASN A 45 -2.45 21.26 -9.39
N LYS A 46 -2.88 20.26 -8.61
CA LYS A 46 -2.98 20.39 -7.13
C LYS A 46 -2.10 19.37 -6.39
N GLU A 47 -1.38 19.86 -5.38
CA GLU A 47 -0.71 19.01 -4.40
C GLU A 47 -1.74 18.05 -3.77
N PRO A 48 -1.43 16.76 -3.68
CA PRO A 48 -2.35 15.78 -3.11
C PRO A 48 -2.57 16.05 -1.61
N PRO A 49 -3.76 15.77 -1.06
CA PRO A 49 -4.01 15.95 0.36
C PRO A 49 -3.11 15.02 1.20
N VAL A 50 -2.65 15.56 2.34
CA VAL A 50 -1.86 14.85 3.35
C VAL A 50 -2.76 14.49 4.54
N PHE A 51 -2.59 13.26 5.03
CA PHE A 51 -3.31 12.65 6.14
C PHE A 51 -2.31 12.38 7.28
N PRO A 52 -1.95 13.42 8.05
CA PRO A 52 -0.85 13.36 9.01
C PRO A 52 -1.11 12.41 10.19
N ARG A 53 -2.36 12.00 10.42
CA ARG A 53 -2.75 11.08 11.48
C ARG A 53 -3.10 9.68 11.01
N LEU A 54 -3.07 9.43 9.70
CA LEU A 54 -3.45 8.14 9.16
C LEU A 54 -2.44 7.08 9.61
N ARG A 55 -2.93 6.07 10.32
CA ARG A 55 -2.14 4.96 10.86
C ARG A 55 -2.45 3.65 10.16
N TYR A 56 -3.72 3.45 9.79
CA TYR A 56 -4.23 2.23 9.20
C TYR A 56 -4.81 2.50 7.82
N LEU A 57 -4.28 1.80 6.81
CA LEU A 57 -4.76 1.86 5.43
C LEU A 57 -5.04 0.47 4.89
N HIS A 58 -6.26 0.25 4.46
CA HIS A 58 -6.74 -1.01 3.92
C HIS A 58 -7.24 -0.80 2.49
N TYR A 59 -6.66 -1.49 1.51
CA TYR A 59 -7.21 -1.64 0.16
C TYR A 59 -7.62 -3.08 -0.11
N GLU A 60 -8.84 -3.29 -0.58
CA GLU A 60 -9.39 -4.59 -0.97
C GLU A 60 -10.05 -4.51 -2.36
N ASP A 61 -10.09 -5.64 -3.07
CA ASP A 61 -10.81 -5.81 -4.34
C ASP A 61 -10.32 -4.87 -5.47
N PHE A 62 -9.01 -4.64 -5.55
CA PHE A 62 -8.38 -3.88 -6.64
C PHE A 62 -7.64 -4.78 -7.64
N GLY A 63 -7.73 -4.45 -8.93
CA GLY A 63 -6.97 -5.12 -10.01
C GLY A 63 -5.72 -4.37 -10.44
N ASP A 64 -5.84 -3.05 -10.62
CA ASP A 64 -4.77 -2.14 -11.02
C ASP A 64 -4.48 -1.14 -9.90
N TYR A 65 -3.26 -0.63 -9.84
CA TYR A 65 -2.79 0.34 -8.87
C TYR A 65 -1.67 1.21 -9.46
N PRO A 66 -1.42 2.43 -8.93
CA PRO A 66 -0.42 3.34 -9.50
C PRO A 66 1.02 2.83 -9.31
N ALA A 67 1.89 3.06 -10.29
CA ALA A 67 3.29 2.61 -10.27
C ALA A 67 4.12 3.19 -9.12
N ASP A 68 3.70 4.33 -8.60
CA ASP A 68 4.33 5.10 -7.53
C ASP A 68 3.56 4.99 -6.20
N LEU A 69 2.74 3.93 -6.03
CA LEU A 69 1.90 3.68 -4.84
C LEU A 69 2.64 3.97 -3.53
N PHE A 70 3.76 3.29 -3.27
CA PHE A 70 4.46 3.39 -2.00
C PHE A 70 5.11 4.77 -1.77
N SER A 71 5.59 5.42 -2.83
CA SER A 71 6.12 6.78 -2.75
C SER A 71 5.01 7.79 -2.47
N ARG A 72 3.83 7.63 -3.09
CA ARG A 72 2.65 8.44 -2.77
C ARG A 72 2.22 8.26 -1.32
N LEU A 73 2.19 7.02 -0.82
CA LEU A 73 1.87 6.75 0.58
C LEU A 73 2.88 7.40 1.53
N ALA A 74 4.17 7.36 1.19
CA ALA A 74 5.22 7.99 2.00
C ALA A 74 5.00 9.51 2.13
N HIS A 75 4.49 10.14 1.07
CA HIS A 75 4.20 11.57 1.05
C HIS A 75 2.85 11.93 1.69
N GLN A 76 1.79 11.19 1.37
CA GLN A 76 0.43 11.51 1.79
C GLN A 76 0.10 11.02 3.20
N ALA A 77 0.72 9.95 3.68
CA ALA A 77 0.43 9.33 4.97
C ALA A 77 1.74 9.10 5.75
N PRO A 78 2.42 10.17 6.19
CA PRO A 78 3.73 10.06 6.85
C PRO A 78 3.69 9.30 8.18
N SER A 79 2.53 9.18 8.81
CA SER A 79 2.33 8.45 10.07
C SER A 79 1.81 7.02 9.89
N LEU A 80 1.73 6.52 8.66
CA LEU A 80 1.16 5.21 8.36
C LEU A 80 1.97 4.10 9.04
N THR A 81 1.34 3.29 9.89
CA THR A 81 2.01 2.17 10.56
C THR A 81 1.63 0.82 9.95
N ASP A 82 0.44 0.75 9.36
CA ASP A 82 -0.23 -0.47 8.97
C ASP A 82 -0.81 -0.33 7.57
N LEU A 83 -0.28 -1.15 6.65
CA LEU A 83 -0.74 -1.22 5.27
C LEU A 83 -1.28 -2.61 4.98
N TYR A 84 -2.56 -2.70 4.65
CA TYR A 84 -3.21 -3.93 4.24
C TYR A 84 -3.63 -3.83 2.76
N LEU A 85 -3.22 -4.80 1.96
CA LEU A 85 -3.47 -4.86 0.52
C LEU A 85 -4.05 -6.22 0.13
N LYS A 86 -5.26 -6.23 -0.39
CA LYS A 86 -5.94 -7.43 -0.89
C LYS A 86 -6.32 -7.24 -2.36
N PRO A 87 -5.40 -7.51 -3.29
CA PRO A 87 -5.70 -7.45 -4.71
C PRO A 87 -6.70 -8.54 -5.11
N THR A 88 -7.54 -8.26 -6.10
CA THR A 88 -8.50 -9.24 -6.66
C THR A 88 -7.80 -10.47 -7.23
N ARG A 89 -6.53 -10.37 -7.64
CA ARG A 89 -5.71 -11.45 -8.18
C ARG A 89 -4.24 -11.32 -7.71
N PRO A 90 -3.48 -12.42 -7.68
CA PRO A 90 -2.04 -12.36 -7.41
C PRO A 90 -1.31 -11.43 -8.40
N SER A 91 -0.56 -10.45 -7.89
CA SER A 91 0.19 -9.48 -8.70
C SER A 91 1.69 -9.58 -8.48
N ARG A 92 2.42 -10.16 -9.44
CA ARG A 92 3.89 -10.20 -9.41
C ARG A 92 4.52 -8.81 -9.34
N ARG A 93 3.87 -7.84 -9.99
CA ARG A 93 4.30 -6.45 -10.02
C ARG A 93 4.27 -5.84 -8.62
N LEU A 94 3.21 -6.11 -7.85
CA LEU A 94 3.04 -5.56 -6.50
C LEU A 94 4.16 -6.03 -5.58
N TYR A 95 4.47 -7.32 -5.63
CA TYR A 95 5.56 -7.89 -4.84
C TYR A 95 6.92 -7.33 -5.24
N ALA A 96 7.20 -7.20 -6.54
CA ALA A 96 8.46 -6.64 -7.03
C ALA A 96 8.63 -5.16 -6.67
N GLU A 97 7.55 -4.36 -6.75
CA GLU A 97 7.58 -2.95 -6.34
C GLU A 97 7.75 -2.81 -4.82
N LEU A 98 7.09 -3.66 -4.01
CA LEU A 98 7.29 -3.69 -2.57
C LEU A 98 8.75 -4.03 -2.20
N GLU A 99 9.30 -5.10 -2.79
CA GLU A 99 10.69 -5.50 -2.57
C GLU A 99 11.66 -4.38 -2.94
N LYS A 100 11.43 -3.71 -4.08
CA LYS A 100 12.24 -2.58 -4.54
C LYS A 100 12.13 -1.38 -3.59
N SER A 101 10.92 -0.99 -3.19
CA SER A 101 10.67 0.12 -2.27
C SER A 101 11.31 -0.11 -0.91
N LEU A 102 11.18 -1.31 -0.36
CA LEU A 102 11.81 -1.69 0.91
C LEU A 102 13.34 -1.77 0.82
N SER A 103 13.87 -2.31 -0.29
CA SER A 103 15.33 -2.39 -0.50
C SER A 103 15.96 -1.00 -0.61
N ARG A 104 15.30 -0.07 -1.33
CA ARG A 104 15.76 1.32 -1.43
C ARG A 104 15.74 2.04 -0.07
N ALA A 105 14.70 1.79 0.72
CA ALA A 105 14.61 2.36 2.06
C ALA A 105 15.61 1.76 3.06
N LYS A 106 16.21 0.60 2.74
CA LYS A 106 17.31 0.00 3.50
C LYS A 106 18.66 0.63 3.16
N ASP A 107 18.89 0.96 1.89
CA ASP A 107 20.19 1.45 1.40
C ASP A 107 20.40 2.96 1.60
N GLU A 108 19.36 3.71 2.01
CA GLU A 108 19.46 5.16 2.18
C GLU A 108 19.80 5.59 3.61
N TYR A 109 21.07 5.95 3.82
CA TYR A 109 21.40 7.13 4.63
C TYR A 109 20.62 8.32 4.06
N PRO A 110 20.00 9.19 4.89
CA PRO A 110 19.13 10.27 4.42
C PRO A 110 19.95 11.24 3.57
N ARG A 111 19.92 11.06 2.25
CA ARG A 111 20.37 12.10 1.32
C ARG A 111 19.17 13.03 1.13
N PRO A 112 19.26 14.32 1.49
CA PRO A 112 18.12 15.24 1.52
C PRO A 112 17.43 15.50 0.18
N CYS A 113 17.82 14.81 -0.90
CA CYS A 113 17.40 15.07 -2.28
C CYS A 113 16.64 13.90 -2.94
N MET A 114 16.50 12.73 -2.29
CA MET A 114 15.74 11.61 -2.87
C MET A 114 14.35 11.50 -2.27
N ARG A 115 13.33 11.46 -3.14
CA ARG A 115 11.94 11.17 -2.77
C ARG A 115 11.92 9.78 -2.15
N MET A 116 11.38 9.66 -0.95
CA MET A 116 11.25 8.36 -0.31
C MET A 116 10.29 7.47 -1.10
N ASP A 117 10.71 6.22 -1.31
CA ASP A 117 9.96 5.23 -2.06
C ASP A 117 9.06 4.35 -1.18
N PHE A 118 9.13 4.52 0.15
CA PHE A 118 8.33 3.77 1.12
C PHE A 118 8.09 4.59 2.41
N PRO A 119 6.91 4.50 3.07
CA PRO A 119 6.68 5.22 4.32
C PRO A 119 7.50 4.58 5.46
N LEU A 120 8.48 5.32 6.01
CA LEU A 120 9.40 4.82 7.05
C LEU A 120 8.72 4.44 8.37
N SER A 121 7.51 4.98 8.60
CA SER A 121 6.67 4.71 9.77
C SER A 121 5.97 3.36 9.68
N VAL A 122 5.86 2.75 8.49
CA VAL A 122 5.18 1.47 8.30
C VAL A 122 5.97 0.38 9.00
N ARG A 123 5.27 -0.35 9.87
CA ARG A 123 5.81 -1.48 10.63
C ARG A 123 5.25 -2.80 10.14
N ARG A 124 4.04 -2.77 9.57
CA ARG A 124 3.32 -3.96 9.14
C ARG A 124 2.76 -3.76 7.73
N VAL A 125 3.11 -4.69 6.85
CA VAL A 125 2.51 -4.82 5.52
C VAL A 125 1.84 -6.17 5.45
N HIS A 126 0.53 -6.17 5.30
CA HIS A 126 -0.30 -7.36 5.13
C HIS A 126 -0.75 -7.43 3.69
N ILE A 127 -0.44 -8.53 3.00
CA ILE A 127 -0.95 -8.80 1.66
C ILE A 127 -1.80 -10.07 1.71
N GLU A 128 -3.09 -9.96 1.39
CA GLU A 128 -3.97 -11.12 1.27
C GLU A 128 -4.23 -11.39 -0.21
N VAL A 129 -3.81 -12.54 -0.70
CA VAL A 129 -4.10 -12.93 -2.08
C VAL A 129 -5.45 -13.62 -2.12
N GLY A 130 -6.40 -13.08 -2.90
CA GLY A 130 -7.70 -13.72 -3.11
C GLY A 130 -7.58 -15.13 -3.73
N PRO A 131 -8.68 -15.92 -3.74
CA PRO A 131 -8.66 -17.32 -4.14
C PRO A 131 -8.07 -17.49 -5.55
N GLU A 132 -7.12 -18.42 -5.67
CA GLU A 132 -6.43 -18.71 -6.93
C GLU A 132 -7.44 -19.09 -8.02
N VAL A 133 -7.60 -18.23 -9.03
CA VAL A 133 -8.18 -18.67 -10.30
C VAL A 133 -7.07 -19.39 -11.05
N PHE A 134 -7.04 -20.71 -10.89
CA PHE A 134 -6.09 -21.67 -11.45
C PHE A 134 -5.60 -21.33 -12.87
N SER A 135 -4.32 -20.97 -12.99
CA SER A 135 -3.38 -21.50 -13.99
C SER A 135 -1.98 -20.96 -13.69
N VAL A 136 -1.48 -21.19 -12.47
CA VAL A 136 -0.16 -20.71 -12.07
C VAL A 136 0.83 -21.88 -12.16
N THR A 137 1.70 -21.84 -13.16
CA THR A 137 2.78 -22.82 -13.33
C THR A 137 3.68 -22.82 -12.09
N LYS A 138 4.10 -24.02 -11.66
CA LYS A 138 4.98 -24.36 -10.52
C LYS A 138 6.16 -23.40 -10.25
N GLY A 139 6.62 -22.63 -11.24
CA GLY A 139 7.64 -21.59 -11.10
C GLY A 139 7.20 -20.33 -10.34
N MET A 140 5.90 -19.98 -10.30
CA MET A 140 5.40 -18.84 -9.53
C MET A 140 5.30 -19.12 -8.04
N MET A 141 5.02 -20.35 -7.63
CA MET A 141 5.05 -20.74 -6.21
C MET A 141 6.46 -20.64 -5.64
N ASN A 142 7.48 -20.98 -6.44
CA ASN A 142 8.89 -20.82 -6.06
C ASN A 142 9.31 -19.34 -5.98
N LEU A 143 8.82 -18.49 -6.89
CA LEU A 143 9.07 -17.05 -6.81
C LEU A 143 8.34 -16.44 -5.60
N HIS A 144 7.12 -16.87 -5.31
CA HIS A 144 6.36 -16.45 -4.14
C HIS A 144 7.07 -16.87 -2.85
N GLY A 145 7.50 -18.13 -2.73
CA GLY A 145 8.29 -18.61 -1.60
C GLY A 145 9.62 -17.86 -1.41
N MET A 146 10.38 -17.61 -2.49
CA MET A 146 11.64 -16.85 -2.41
C MET A 146 11.42 -15.36 -2.10
N THR A 147 10.38 -14.73 -2.64
CA THR A 147 10.04 -13.35 -2.32
C THR A 147 9.52 -13.23 -0.88
N LEU A 148 8.80 -14.23 -0.37
CA LEU A 148 8.34 -14.28 1.02
C LEU A 148 9.49 -14.37 2.02
N GLU A 149 10.46 -15.25 1.80
CA GLU A 149 11.63 -15.35 2.67
C GLU A 149 12.42 -14.03 2.68
N ARG A 150 12.60 -13.39 1.52
CA ARG A 150 13.30 -12.11 1.41
C ARG A 150 12.57 -10.94 2.07
N LEU A 151 11.22 -10.94 2.05
CA LEU A 151 10.38 -9.88 2.62
C LEU A 151 10.06 -10.09 4.12
N SER A 152 10.19 -11.31 4.64
CA SER A 152 9.73 -11.71 5.98
C SER A 152 10.31 -10.88 7.15
N SER A 153 11.48 -10.28 6.95
CA SER A 153 11.97 -9.22 7.84
C SER A 153 12.95 -8.30 7.11
N ILE A 154 12.43 -7.22 6.54
CA ILE A 154 13.27 -6.14 5.99
C ILE A 154 13.27 -4.97 6.98
N THR A 155 14.47 -4.43 7.24
CA THR A 155 14.65 -3.19 7.99
C THR A 155 14.65 -2.01 7.03
N CYS A 156 13.81 -1.02 7.33
CA CYS A 156 13.63 0.23 6.61
C CYS A 156 14.13 1.36 7.53
N GLY A 157 15.35 1.86 7.28
CA GLY A 157 16.11 2.60 8.29
C GLY A 157 16.25 1.81 9.61
N ASP A 158 15.88 2.41 10.74
CA ASP A 158 15.84 1.76 12.06
C ASP A 158 14.55 0.98 12.33
N THR A 159 13.57 1.03 11.43
CA THR A 159 12.26 0.38 11.61
C THR A 159 12.28 -1.04 11.04
N LYS A 160 11.98 -2.04 11.86
CA LYS A 160 11.71 -3.40 11.37
C LYS A 160 10.32 -3.45 10.73
N VAL A 161 10.27 -3.76 9.44
CA VAL A 161 9.01 -3.99 8.71
C VAL A 161 8.72 -5.48 8.69
N VAL A 162 7.55 -5.85 9.21
CA VAL A 162 7.03 -7.21 9.13
C VAL A 162 6.11 -7.29 7.92
N VAL A 163 6.47 -8.11 6.94
CA VAL A 163 5.63 -8.39 5.78
C VAL A 163 4.97 -9.75 5.98
N THR A 164 3.65 -9.79 6.01
CA THR A 164 2.87 -11.02 6.07
C THR A 164 2.08 -11.14 4.78
N ILE A 165 2.20 -12.28 4.11
CA ILE A 165 1.43 -12.58 2.90
C ILE A 165 0.67 -13.86 3.17
N ASN A 166 -0.66 -13.77 3.15
CA ASN A 166 -1.54 -14.90 3.39
C ASN A 166 -2.14 -15.37 2.06
N GLY A 167 -1.97 -16.65 1.74
CA GLY A 167 -2.82 -17.33 0.76
C GLY A 167 -4.13 -17.74 1.42
N THR A 168 -5.25 -17.58 0.73
CA THR A 168 -6.52 -18.17 1.19
C THR A 168 -6.47 -19.67 0.92
N ASP A 169 -6.16 -20.46 1.94
CA ASP A 169 -6.39 -21.92 1.93
C ASP A 169 -7.90 -22.17 1.98
N THR A 170 -8.52 -22.40 0.82
CA THR A 170 -9.86 -22.98 0.69
C THR A 170 -9.91 -23.95 -0.47
#